data_AF-A0A955Z9X7-F1
#
_entry.id   AF-A0A955Z9X7-F1
#
_cell.length_a   1.000
_cell.length_b   1.000
_cell.length_c   1.000
_cell.angle_alpha   90.00
_cell.angle_beta   90.00
_cell.angle_gamma   90.00
#
_symmetry.space_group_name_H-M   'P 1'
#
loop_
_entity.id
_entity.type
_entity.pdbx_description
1 polymer ?
#
loop_
_entity_poly.entity_id
_entity_poly.type
_entity_poly.pdbx_seq_one_letter_code
_entity_poly.pdbx_strand_id
1 'polypeptide(L)'
;MSLAMISFEAPAPVLAPTPSPTPSPIVIGPDARWLLLSNGARVEMGRRGPPRRILLALAEARVRRPNTALTAADLVEAGWPGERMRHASALMRLYTTVRRLRRLGLADVLVTREDGYLLAPQVALLMPQRAPVQASAHA
;
A
#
# COMPACT_ATOMS: atom_id res chain seq x y z
N MET A 1 64.73 30.25 -8.19
CA MET A 1 63.58 29.76 -8.97
C MET A 1 62.40 29.66 -8.03
N SER A 2 61.40 30.52 -8.22
CA SER A 2 60.20 30.62 -7.39
C SER A 2 59.14 29.67 -7.96
N LEU A 3 58.65 28.72 -7.17
CA LEU A 3 57.58 27.80 -7.59
C LEU A 3 56.27 28.32 -7.00
N ALA A 4 55.38 28.81 -7.87
CA ALA A 4 54.08 29.36 -7.50
C ALA A 4 53.17 28.25 -6.95
N MET A 5 52.68 28.48 -5.73
CA MET A 5 51.63 27.69 -5.09
C MET A 5 50.31 27.92 -5.85
N ILE A 6 49.74 26.85 -6.39
CA ILE A 6 48.39 26.88 -6.95
C ILE A 6 47.41 26.70 -5.78
N SER A 7 46.79 27.80 -5.35
CA SER A 7 45.62 27.75 -4.47
C SER A 7 44.43 27.19 -5.25
N PHE A 8 43.93 26.02 -4.84
CA PHE A 8 42.66 25.50 -5.31
C PHE A 8 41.55 26.06 -4.41
N GLU A 9 40.81 27.03 -4.93
CA GLU A 9 39.62 27.55 -4.24
C GLU A 9 38.52 26.50 -4.33
N ALA A 10 38.18 25.90 -3.18
CA ALA A 10 37.16 24.86 -3.09
C ALA A 10 35.79 25.43 -3.54
N PRO A 11 35.08 24.76 -4.46
CA PRO A 11 33.74 25.21 -4.84
C PRO A 11 32.82 25.21 -3.63
N ALA A 12 32.03 26.28 -3.48
CA ALA A 12 31.05 26.43 -2.42
C ALA A 12 30.19 25.17 -2.29
N PRO A 13 29.85 24.72 -1.05
CA PRO A 13 29.02 23.54 -0.87
C PRO A 13 27.68 23.79 -1.55
N VAL A 14 27.42 23.04 -2.63
CA VAL A 14 26.09 22.95 -3.22
C VAL A 14 25.18 22.47 -2.10
N LEU A 15 24.31 23.36 -1.60
CA LEU A 15 23.33 23.01 -0.59
C LEU A 15 22.56 21.80 -1.11
N ALA A 16 22.74 20.64 -0.49
CA ALA A 16 21.93 19.48 -0.81
C ALA A 16 20.46 19.92 -0.70
N PRO A 17 19.59 19.56 -1.67
CA PRO A 17 18.18 19.86 -1.54
C PRO A 17 17.72 19.35 -0.18
N THR A 18 17.19 20.24 0.65
CA THR A 18 16.53 19.84 1.90
C THR A 18 15.54 18.75 1.54
N PRO A 19 15.63 17.54 2.13
CA PRO A 19 14.67 16.50 1.81
C PRO A 19 13.30 17.06 2.19
N SER A 20 12.47 17.32 1.17
CA SER A 20 11.07 17.62 1.41
C SER A 20 10.52 16.49 2.28
N PRO A 21 9.68 16.77 3.30
CA PRO A 21 9.12 15.72 4.15
C PRO A 21 8.44 14.72 3.22
N THR A 22 9.09 13.57 3.02
CA THR A 22 8.57 12.55 2.14
C THR A 22 7.29 12.06 2.80
N PRO A 23 6.13 12.10 2.11
CA PRO A 23 4.89 11.67 2.74
C PRO A 23 5.08 10.25 3.28
N SER A 24 4.76 10.06 4.56
CA SER A 24 4.98 8.78 5.23
C SER A 24 4.30 7.65 4.46
N PRO A 25 4.98 6.51 4.25
CA PRO A 25 4.41 5.41 3.49
C PRO A 25 3.19 4.83 4.22
N ILE A 26 2.25 4.31 3.44
CA ILE A 26 1.22 3.42 3.99
C ILE A 26 1.86 2.07 4.22
N VAL A 27 1.66 1.52 5.41
CA VAL A 27 2.14 0.18 5.76
C VAL A 27 0.94 -0.76 5.85
N ILE A 28 0.95 -1.84 5.07
CA ILE A 28 -0.05 -2.90 5.17
C ILE A 28 0.60 -4.08 5.86
N GLY A 29 0.15 -4.38 7.08
CA GLY A 29 0.67 -5.48 7.87
C GLY A 29 0.40 -6.85 7.24
N PRO A 30 1.01 -7.92 7.78
CA PRO A 30 0.80 -9.28 7.28
C PRO A 30 -0.68 -9.67 7.19
N ASP A 31 -1.05 -10.32 6.09
CA ASP A 31 -2.42 -10.67 5.70
C ASP A 31 -3.41 -9.48 5.70
N ALA A 32 -2.92 -8.25 5.60
CA ALA A 32 -3.67 -7.01 5.75
C ALA A 32 -4.45 -6.91 7.09
N ARG A 33 -3.95 -7.54 8.17
CA ARG A 33 -4.64 -7.56 9.49
C ARG A 33 -4.69 -6.20 10.18
N TRP A 34 -3.74 -5.34 9.86
CA TRP A 34 -3.67 -3.96 10.27
C TRP A 34 -3.06 -3.12 9.16
N LEU A 35 -3.29 -1.81 9.19
CA LEU A 35 -2.64 -0.85 8.32
C LEU A 35 -2.19 0.39 9.12
N LEU A 36 -1.08 1.00 8.71
CA LEU A 36 -0.63 2.31 9.18
C LEU A 36 -0.81 3.29 8.03
N LEU A 37 -1.63 4.31 8.23
CA LEU A 37 -1.89 5.36 7.25
C LEU A 37 -0.73 6.37 7.21
N SER A 38 -0.63 7.13 6.13
CA SER A 38 0.40 8.19 5.98
C SER A 38 0.34 9.28 7.06
N ASN A 39 -0.80 9.44 7.72
CA ASN A 39 -0.96 10.36 8.86
C ASN A 39 -0.55 9.73 10.22
N GLY A 40 0.01 8.51 10.21
CA GLY A 40 0.42 7.78 11.41
C GLY A 40 -0.71 7.04 12.13
N ALA A 41 -1.97 7.16 11.69
CA ALA A 41 -3.07 6.44 12.30
C ALA A 41 -3.01 4.95 11.96
N ARG A 42 -3.07 4.11 13.00
CA ARG A 42 -3.14 2.65 12.87
C ARG A 42 -4.59 2.19 12.86
N VAL A 43 -4.96 1.42 11.85
CA VAL A 43 -6.31 0.84 11.71
C VAL A 43 -6.22 -0.67 11.77
N GLU A 44 -6.85 -1.26 12.79
CA GLU A 44 -7.02 -2.70 12.91
C GLU A 44 -8.15 -3.18 11.98
N MET A 45 -7.81 -4.11 11.08
CA MET A 45 -8.78 -4.74 10.17
C MET A 45 -9.48 -5.93 10.83
N GLY A 46 -8.92 -6.48 11.91
CA GLY A 46 -9.53 -7.55 12.71
C GLY A 46 -9.93 -8.77 11.87
N ARG A 47 -11.07 -9.39 12.22
CA ARG A 47 -11.67 -10.53 11.48
C ARG A 47 -12.55 -10.09 10.29
N ARG A 48 -12.41 -8.85 9.79
CA ARG A 48 -13.26 -8.30 8.72
C ARG A 48 -12.92 -8.97 7.38
N GLY A 49 -13.55 -10.12 7.10
CA GLY A 49 -13.23 -11.03 6.00
C GLY A 49 -13.04 -10.33 4.64
N PRO A 50 -14.13 -9.91 3.96
CA PRO A 50 -14.02 -9.34 2.62
C PRO A 50 -13.18 -8.06 2.52
N PRO A 51 -13.33 -7.04 3.39
CA PRO A 51 -12.49 -5.84 3.31
C PRO A 51 -11.00 -6.13 3.42
N ARG A 52 -10.61 -7.05 4.32
CA ARG A 52 -9.22 -7.46 4.50
C ARG A 52 -8.68 -8.17 3.26
N ARG A 53 -9.43 -9.14 2.72
CA ARG A 53 -9.02 -9.88 1.52
C ARG A 53 -8.89 -8.98 0.30
N ILE A 54 -9.82 -8.05 0.11
CA ILE A 54 -9.78 -7.07 -0.98
C ILE A 54 -8.55 -6.15 -0.84
N LEU A 55 -8.29 -5.64 0.37
CA LEU A 55 -7.11 -4.80 0.62
C LEU A 55 -5.81 -5.58 0.34
N LEU A 56 -5.73 -6.82 0.79
CA LEU A 56 -4.57 -7.68 0.55
C LEU A 56 -4.35 -7.92 -0.95
N ALA A 57 -5.40 -8.27 -1.70
CA ALA A 57 -5.32 -8.50 -3.14
C ALA A 57 -4.84 -7.25 -3.90
N LEU A 58 -5.35 -6.07 -3.54
CA LEU A 58 -4.93 -4.79 -4.12
C LEU A 58 -3.46 -4.47 -3.82
N ALA A 59 -3.02 -4.72 -2.58
CA ALA A 59 -1.64 -4.48 -2.15
C ALA A 59 -0.65 -5.41 -2.88
N GLU A 60 -0.97 -6.70 -2.94
CA GLU A 60 -0.16 -7.67 -3.67
C GLU A 60 -0.12 -7.38 -5.18
N ALA A 61 -1.27 -7.02 -5.78
CA ALA A 61 -1.32 -6.63 -7.18
C ALA A 61 -0.42 -5.41 -7.44
N ARG A 62 -0.46 -4.40 -6.56
CA ARG A 62 0.37 -3.20 -6.65
C ARG A 62 1.87 -3.51 -6.57
N VAL A 63 2.27 -4.51 -5.79
CA VAL A 63 3.67 -4.98 -5.68
C VAL A 63 4.07 -5.77 -6.92
N ARG A 64 3.24 -6.70 -7.38
CA ARG A 64 3.54 -7.55 -8.55
C ARG A 64 3.54 -6.77 -9.86
N ARG A 65 2.56 -5.87 -10.04
CA ARG A 65 2.32 -5.10 -11.27
C ARG A 65 1.87 -3.67 -10.90
N PRO A 66 2.83 -2.75 -10.71
CA PRO A 66 2.53 -1.34 -10.49
C PRO A 66 1.58 -0.77 -11.55
N ASN A 67 0.64 0.09 -11.12
CA ASN A 67 -0.28 0.81 -11.99
C ASN A 67 -1.28 -0.05 -12.79
N THR A 68 -1.38 -1.36 -12.53
CA THR A 68 -2.41 -2.24 -13.10
C THR A 68 -3.61 -2.32 -12.15
N ALA A 69 -4.81 -2.07 -12.67
CA ALA A 69 -6.05 -2.23 -11.91
C ALA A 69 -6.46 -3.71 -11.81
N LEU A 70 -7.07 -4.08 -10.69
CA LEU A 70 -7.84 -5.31 -10.55
C LEU A 70 -9.27 -5.05 -10.98
N THR A 71 -9.84 -5.94 -11.78
CA THR A 71 -11.23 -5.81 -12.23
C THR A 71 -12.21 -5.99 -11.08
N ALA A 72 -13.47 -5.60 -11.28
CA ALA A 72 -14.52 -5.86 -10.29
C ALA A 72 -14.69 -7.36 -10.01
N ALA A 73 -14.52 -8.21 -11.03
CA ALA A 73 -14.58 -9.66 -10.87
C ALA A 73 -13.44 -10.19 -10.00
N ASP A 74 -12.20 -9.73 -10.23
CA ASP A 74 -11.04 -10.14 -9.43
C ASP A 74 -11.22 -9.79 -7.94
N LEU A 75 -11.77 -8.61 -7.65
CA LEU A 75 -12.01 -8.16 -6.27
C LEU A 75 -13.19 -8.86 -5.61
N VAL A 76 -14.20 -9.26 -6.38
CA VAL A 76 -15.29 -10.10 -5.86
C VAL A 76 -14.74 -11.47 -5.48
N GLU A 77 -13.96 -12.11 -6.36
CA GLU A 77 -13.37 -13.42 -6.06
C GLU A 77 -12.44 -13.34 -4.84
N ALA A 78 -11.56 -12.33 -4.78
CA ALA A 78 -10.73 -12.11 -3.59
C ALA A 78 -11.57 -11.84 -2.33
N GLY A 79 -12.62 -11.03 -2.45
CA GLY A 79 -13.48 -10.63 -1.35
C GLY A 79 -14.32 -11.76 -0.80
N TRP A 80 -14.81 -12.66 -1.64
CA TRP A 80 -15.74 -13.74 -1.30
C TRP A 80 -15.38 -15.02 -2.07
N PRO A 81 -14.24 -15.64 -1.73
CA PRO A 81 -13.71 -16.76 -2.52
C PRO A 81 -14.69 -17.93 -2.54
N GLY A 82 -14.99 -18.42 -3.75
CA GLY A 82 -15.91 -19.53 -3.98
C GLY A 82 -17.40 -19.25 -3.72
N GLU A 83 -17.79 -18.03 -3.34
CA GLU A 83 -19.21 -17.70 -3.17
C GLU A 83 -19.89 -17.48 -4.53
N ARG A 84 -21.01 -18.18 -4.78
CA ARG A 84 -21.84 -17.97 -5.97
C ARG A 84 -22.84 -16.86 -5.73
N MET A 85 -22.74 -15.77 -6.48
CA MET A 85 -23.63 -14.62 -6.39
C MET A 85 -24.19 -14.24 -7.75
N ARG A 86 -25.39 -13.63 -7.76
CA ARG A 86 -25.85 -12.89 -8.94
C ARG A 86 -24.96 -11.67 -9.15
N HIS A 87 -24.71 -11.32 -10.42
CA HIS A 87 -23.80 -10.23 -10.80
C HIS A 87 -24.10 -8.90 -10.07
N ALA A 88 -25.35 -8.46 -10.06
CA ALA A 88 -25.75 -7.23 -9.37
C ALA A 88 -25.46 -7.27 -7.86
N SER A 89 -25.67 -8.42 -7.21
CA SER A 89 -25.39 -8.60 -5.77
C SER A 89 -23.89 -8.55 -5.48
N ALA A 90 -23.07 -9.14 -6.34
CA ALA A 90 -21.62 -9.09 -6.23
C ALA A 90 -21.10 -7.65 -6.31
N LEU A 91 -21.57 -6.88 -7.30
CA LEU A 91 -21.18 -5.47 -7.46
C LEU A 91 -21.59 -4.62 -6.25
N MET A 92 -22.82 -4.77 -5.74
CA MET A 92 -23.26 -4.02 -4.55
C MET A 92 -22.40 -4.31 -3.31
N ARG A 93 -22.03 -5.59 -3.11
CA ARG A 93 -21.13 -5.99 -2.02
C ARG A 93 -19.72 -5.41 -2.20
N LEU A 94 -19.19 -5.44 -3.42
CA LEU A 94 -17.91 -4.82 -3.75
C LEU A 94 -17.94 -3.32 -3.46
N TYR A 95 -18.93 -2.58 -3.98
CA TYR A 95 -19.04 -1.13 -3.77
C TYR A 95 -19.15 -0.75 -2.30
N THR A 96 -19.95 -1.50 -1.53
CA THR A 96 -20.07 -1.31 -0.08
C THR A 96 -18.74 -1.54 0.63
N THR A 97 -17.98 -2.55 0.19
CA THR A 97 -16.67 -2.88 0.76
C THR A 97 -15.61 -1.83 0.41
N VAL A 98 -15.56 -1.38 -0.85
CA VAL A 98 -14.70 -0.27 -1.31
C VAL A 98 -15.01 0.99 -0.51
N ARG A 99 -16.30 1.34 -0.36
CA ARG A 99 -16.72 2.49 0.44
C ARG A 99 -16.27 2.37 1.90
N ARG A 100 -16.35 1.17 2.49
CA ARG A 100 -15.85 0.91 3.84
C ARG A 100 -14.33 1.10 3.93
N LEU A 101 -13.57 0.59 2.97
CA LEU A 101 -12.11 0.78 2.92
C LEU A 101 -11.75 2.27 2.82
N ARG A 102 -12.44 3.04 1.99
CA ARG A 102 -12.24 4.50 1.89
C ARG A 102 -12.46 5.22 3.22
N ARG A 103 -13.52 4.85 3.94
CA ARG A 103 -13.82 5.39 5.29
C ARG A 103 -12.79 5.00 6.36
N LEU A 104 -12.01 3.95 6.13
CA LEU A 104 -10.90 3.55 7.00
C LEU A 104 -9.59 4.31 6.69
N GLY A 105 -9.67 5.38 5.88
CA GLY A 105 -8.52 6.23 5.55
C GLY A 105 -7.87 5.94 4.20
N LEU A 106 -8.49 5.10 3.37
CA LEU A 106 -8.00 4.81 2.01
C LEU A 106 -8.72 5.62 0.92
N ALA A 107 -9.44 6.70 1.28
CA ALA A 107 -10.21 7.50 0.33
C ALA A 107 -9.33 8.03 -0.82
N ASP A 108 -8.17 8.59 -0.48
CA ASP A 108 -7.24 9.21 -1.44
C ASP A 108 -6.27 8.21 -2.08
N VAL A 109 -6.31 6.96 -1.64
CA VAL A 109 -5.35 5.90 -2.01
C VAL A 109 -6.02 4.86 -2.89
N LEU A 110 -7.28 4.50 -2.61
CA LEU A 110 -8.04 3.51 -3.36
C LEU A 110 -8.74 4.16 -4.56
N VAL A 111 -8.07 4.11 -5.70
CA VAL A 111 -8.49 4.72 -6.95
C VAL A 111 -9.42 3.77 -7.69
N THR A 112 -10.52 4.33 -8.22
CA THR A 112 -11.36 3.66 -9.21
C THR A 112 -11.00 4.23 -10.58
N ARG A 113 -10.80 3.34 -11.54
CA ARG A 113 -10.57 3.63 -12.96
C ARG A 113 -11.62 2.89 -13.79
N GLU A 114 -11.63 3.15 -15.09
CA GLU A 114 -12.50 2.46 -16.03
C GLU A 114 -12.22 0.94 -16.07
N ASP A 115 -10.96 0.54 -15.90
CA ASP A 115 -10.49 -0.85 -15.92
C ASP A 115 -10.56 -1.56 -14.55
N GLY A 116 -10.97 -0.86 -13.48
CA GLY A 116 -11.18 -1.46 -12.16
C GLY A 116 -10.66 -0.62 -11.00
N TYR A 117 -9.96 -1.25 -10.05
CA TYR A 117 -9.46 -0.59 -8.84
C TYR A 117 -7.99 -0.90 -8.59
N LEU A 118 -7.29 0.09 -8.03
CA LEU A 118 -5.90 -0.05 -7.62
C LEU A 118 -5.59 0.83 -6.42
N LEU A 119 -4.47 0.53 -5.76
CA LEU A 119 -3.83 1.49 -4.87
C LEU A 119 -2.99 2.46 -5.71
N ALA A 120 -3.17 3.76 -5.45
CA ALA A 120 -2.49 4.86 -6.12
C ALA A 120 -0.98 4.62 -6.24
N PRO A 121 -0.40 4.58 -7.45
CA PRO A 121 1.00 4.25 -7.62
C PRO A 121 1.98 5.28 -7.05
N GLN A 122 1.55 6.54 -6.95
CA GLN A 122 2.31 7.63 -6.35
C GLN A 122 2.41 7.56 -4.82
N VAL A 123 1.59 6.74 -4.16
CA VAL A 123 1.64 6.58 -2.70
C VAL A 123 2.65 5.49 -2.36
N ALA A 124 3.63 5.83 -1.51
CA ALA A 124 4.60 4.86 -1.02
C ALA A 124 3.89 3.76 -0.21
N LEU A 125 4.13 2.49 -0.56
CA LEU A 125 3.51 1.32 0.06
C LEU A 125 4.61 0.40 0.61
N LEU A 126 4.47 -0.01 1.87
CA LEU A 126 5.32 -1.02 2.50
C LEU A 126 4.47 -2.22 2.94
N MET A 127 4.95 -3.43 2.64
CA MET A 127 4.36 -4.69 3.09
C MET A 127 5.41 -5.48 3.89
N PRO A 128 5.52 -5.25 5.21
CA PRO A 128 6.45 -5.99 6.04
C PRO A 128 6.11 -7.48 6.01
N GLN A 129 7.14 -8.30 5.83
CA GLN A 129 7.02 -9.74 5.97
C GLN A 129 6.65 -10.09 7.40
N ARG A 130 5.83 -11.13 7.60
CA ARG A 130 5.61 -11.68 8.94
C ARG A 130 6.96 -12.15 9.47
N ALA A 131 7.42 -11.60 10.60
CA ALA A 131 8.60 -12.13 11.27
C ALA A 131 8.38 -13.64 11.52
N PRO A 132 9.35 -14.51 11.21
CA PRO A 132 9.23 -15.91 11.53
C PRO A 132 8.98 -16.03 13.02
N VAL A 133 7.88 -16.68 13.39
CA VAL A 133 7.66 -17.09 14.78
C VAL A 133 8.81 -18.04 15.06
N GLN A 134 9.81 -17.61 15.84
CA GLN A 134 10.83 -18.51 16.34
C GLN A 134 10.09 -19.62 17.07
N ALA A 135 10.05 -20.80 16.45
CA ALA A 135 9.50 -21.98 17.08
C ALA A 135 10.33 -22.20 18.34
N SER A 136 9.74 -21.94 19.50
CA SER A 136 10.31 -22.32 20.77
C SER A 136 10.51 -23.82 20.72
N ALA A 137 11.75 -24.25 20.48
CA ALA A 137 12.21 -25.58 20.77
C ALA A 137 12.06 -25.76 22.28
N HIS A 138 10.91 -26.29 22.70
CA HIS A 138 10.83 -26.96 23.98
C HIS A 138 11.49 -28.32 23.77
N ALA A 139 12.71 -28.39 24.33
CA ALA A 139 13.47 -29.60 24.58
C ALA A 139 12.69 -30.59 25.45
#